data_AF-A0A959II69-F1
#
_entry.id   AF-A0A959II69-F1
#
_cell.length_a   1.000
_cell.length_b   1.000
_cell.length_c   1.000
_cell.angle_alpha   90.00
_cell.angle_beta   90.00
_cell.angle_gamma   90.00
#
_symmetry.space_group_name_H-M   'P 1'
#
loop_
_entity.id
_entity.type
_entity.pdbx_description
1 polymer ?
#
loop_
_entity_poly.entity_id
_entity_poly.type
_entity_poly.pdbx_seq_one_letter_code
_entity_poly.pdbx_strand_id
1 'polypeptide(L)'
;MAETNQRLKAILQDARVICLSKYQVLEERLGIDDPDVIKIKQDLDTGFEHFNEPSIWMRTIHFQENEVMTFFLKIDGDDGSDVQRFHDTIHEFFDYLKERTEEPQSKDLELGQTTDFNLQVLDVLRQNQHKIRGRKQFFKNQGTDLDQHANFLKLQQHQDEVQGKYRQALETNAVLSKETDKLIFRNIGEAIQQADELDPFLFIYTTFTAAMKNKLPVPADPPVTP
;
A
#
# COMPACT_ATOMS: atom_id res chain seq x y z
N MET A 1 3.45 9.56 -5.26
CA MET A 1 4.06 9.23 -6.57
C MET A 1 5.55 8.96 -6.43
N ALA A 2 6.37 9.90 -5.94
CA ALA A 2 7.82 9.69 -5.80
C ALA A 2 8.21 8.47 -4.92
N GLU A 3 7.53 8.27 -3.79
CA GLU A 3 7.88 7.22 -2.82
C GLU A 3 7.45 5.80 -3.28
N THR A 4 6.29 5.66 -3.92
CA THR A 4 5.81 4.38 -4.49
C THR A 4 6.71 3.90 -5.62
N ASN A 5 7.17 4.82 -6.47
CA ASN A 5 8.08 4.51 -7.56
C ASN A 5 9.49 4.21 -7.05
N GLN A 6 9.92 4.81 -5.94
CA GLN A 6 11.17 4.43 -5.27
C GLN A 6 11.13 3.00 -4.75
N ARG A 7 10.02 2.56 -4.17
CA ARG A 7 9.86 1.18 -3.69
C ARG A 7 9.86 0.16 -4.82
N LEU A 8 9.14 0.43 -5.91
CA LEU A 8 9.18 -0.45 -7.08
C LEU A 8 10.59 -0.51 -7.69
N LYS A 9 11.31 0.62 -7.73
CA LYS A 9 12.72 0.64 -8.16
C LYS A 9 13.60 -0.25 -7.29
N ALA A 10 13.44 -0.20 -5.97
CA ALA A 10 14.17 -1.07 -5.05
C ALA A 10 13.84 -2.55 -5.32
N ILE A 11 12.56 -2.90 -5.46
CA ILE A 11 12.12 -4.27 -5.78
C ILE A 11 12.70 -4.75 -7.11
N LEU A 12 12.65 -3.94 -8.16
CA LEU A 12 13.22 -4.31 -9.47
C LEU A 12 14.74 -4.48 -9.40
N GLN A 13 15.43 -3.68 -8.57
CA GLN A 13 16.86 -3.85 -8.33
C GLN A 13 17.15 -5.18 -7.60
N ASP A 14 16.42 -5.48 -6.52
CA ASP A 14 16.58 -6.72 -5.76
C ASP A 14 16.26 -7.94 -6.62
N ALA A 15 15.15 -7.90 -7.38
CA ALA A 15 14.77 -8.94 -8.33
C ALA A 15 15.86 -9.18 -9.36
N ARG A 16 16.46 -8.11 -9.90
CA ARG A 16 17.56 -8.21 -10.87
C ARG A 16 18.78 -8.88 -10.27
N VAL A 17 19.15 -8.55 -9.05
CA VAL A 17 20.28 -9.17 -8.35
C VAL A 17 20.04 -10.66 -8.17
N ILE A 18 18.86 -11.05 -7.66
CA ILE A 18 18.52 -12.45 -7.39
C ILE A 18 18.48 -13.26 -8.69
N CYS A 19 17.75 -12.78 -9.71
CA CYS A 19 17.64 -13.47 -10.99
C CYS A 19 18.99 -13.62 -11.70
N LEU A 20 19.84 -12.58 -11.70
CA LEU A 20 21.16 -12.66 -12.31
C LEU A 20 22.10 -13.61 -11.55
N SER A 21 22.03 -13.63 -10.21
CA SER A 21 22.81 -14.57 -9.42
C SER A 21 22.43 -16.02 -9.75
N LYS A 22 21.14 -16.31 -9.94
CA LYS A 22 20.67 -17.65 -10.31
C LYS A 22 20.98 -18.01 -11.75
N TYR A 23 20.85 -17.06 -12.66
CA TYR A 23 21.29 -17.21 -14.03
C TYR A 23 22.77 -17.58 -14.13
N GLN A 24 23.65 -16.93 -13.36
CA GLN A 24 25.08 -17.25 -13.35
C GLN A 24 25.36 -18.69 -12.91
N VAL A 25 24.64 -19.19 -11.90
CA VAL A 25 24.75 -20.59 -11.46
C VAL A 25 24.31 -21.56 -12.57
N LEU A 26 23.28 -21.22 -13.33
CA LEU A 26 22.83 -22.01 -14.49
C LEU A 26 23.84 -21.96 -15.65
N GLU A 27 24.37 -20.78 -15.95
CA GLU A 27 25.39 -20.55 -16.98
C GLU A 27 26.67 -21.34 -16.68
N GLU A 28 27.17 -21.31 -15.44
CA GLU A 28 28.35 -22.08 -15.02
C GLU A 28 28.15 -23.60 -15.16
N ARG A 29 26.91 -24.07 -14.98
CA ARG A 29 26.59 -25.49 -15.01
C ARG A 29 26.33 -26.03 -16.41
N LEU A 30 25.60 -25.29 -17.24
CA LEU A 30 25.14 -25.73 -18.56
C LEU A 30 26.02 -25.20 -19.70
N GLY A 31 26.73 -24.11 -19.46
CA GLY A 31 27.54 -23.41 -20.44
C GLY A 31 26.78 -22.26 -21.12
N ILE A 32 27.53 -21.23 -21.53
CA ILE A 32 26.99 -20.00 -22.13
C ILE A 32 26.28 -20.22 -23.47
N ASP A 33 26.67 -21.27 -24.20
CA ASP A 33 26.10 -21.60 -25.52
C ASP A 33 24.85 -22.50 -25.42
N ASP A 34 24.43 -22.86 -24.20
CA ASP A 34 23.24 -23.67 -23.99
C ASP A 34 21.97 -22.89 -24.40
N PRO A 35 21.07 -23.47 -25.23
CA PRO A 35 19.86 -22.79 -25.70
C PRO A 35 18.96 -22.26 -24.58
N ASP A 36 18.86 -22.96 -23.46
CA ASP A 36 18.00 -22.55 -22.34
C ASP A 36 18.64 -21.38 -21.57
N VAL A 37 19.96 -21.40 -21.40
CA VAL A 37 20.72 -20.27 -20.83
C VAL A 37 20.57 -19.02 -21.70
N ILE A 38 20.71 -19.15 -23.02
CA ILE A 38 20.52 -18.03 -23.96
C ILE A 38 19.10 -17.48 -23.85
N LYS A 39 18.09 -18.35 -23.82
CA LYS A 39 16.68 -17.96 -23.73
C LYS A 39 16.36 -17.25 -22.41
N ILE A 40 16.80 -17.79 -21.28
CA ILE A 40 16.63 -17.16 -19.96
C ILE A 40 17.29 -15.78 -19.93
N LYS A 41 18.48 -15.65 -20.53
CA LYS A 41 19.17 -14.35 -20.59
C LYS A 41 18.35 -13.32 -21.37
N GLN A 42 17.82 -13.72 -22.53
CA GLN A 42 16.96 -12.87 -23.36
C GLN A 42 15.68 -12.47 -22.62
N ASP A 43 15.06 -13.40 -21.89
CA ASP A 43 13.83 -13.12 -21.13
C ASP A 43 14.09 -12.19 -19.95
N LEU A 44 15.20 -12.36 -19.23
CA LEU A 44 15.61 -11.43 -18.16
C LEU A 44 15.88 -10.03 -18.71
N ASP A 45 16.64 -9.93 -19.81
CA ASP A 45 16.96 -8.63 -20.42
C ASP A 45 15.69 -7.93 -20.90
N THR A 46 14.83 -8.65 -21.63
CA THR A 46 13.56 -8.11 -22.14
C THR A 46 12.63 -7.71 -21.01
N GLY A 47 12.52 -8.54 -19.97
CA GLY A 47 11.68 -8.28 -18.80
C GLY A 47 12.12 -7.03 -18.05
N PHE A 48 13.42 -6.86 -17.79
CA PHE A 48 13.92 -5.66 -17.11
C PHE A 48 13.93 -4.42 -17.99
N GLU A 49 14.15 -4.55 -19.30
CA GLU A 49 14.10 -3.42 -20.24
C GLU A 49 12.71 -2.79 -20.32
N HIS A 50 11.64 -3.60 -20.24
CA HIS A 50 10.26 -3.09 -20.19
C HIS A 50 10.10 -2.04 -19.08
N PHE A 51 10.65 -2.28 -17.88
CA PHE A 51 10.57 -1.33 -16.76
C PHE A 51 11.50 -0.12 -16.90
N ASN A 52 12.32 0.00 -17.95
CA ASN A 52 13.05 1.24 -18.22
C ASN A 52 12.17 2.31 -18.92
N GLU A 53 10.96 1.94 -19.38
CA GLU A 53 10.07 2.88 -20.04
C GLU A 53 9.62 4.02 -19.09
N PRO A 54 9.86 5.30 -19.44
CA PRO A 54 9.44 6.43 -18.63
C PRO A 54 7.93 6.48 -18.35
N SER A 55 7.12 5.96 -19.27
CA SER A 55 5.66 5.89 -19.19
C SER A 55 5.16 5.06 -18.00
N ILE A 56 5.88 4.01 -17.60
CA ILE A 56 5.57 3.16 -16.45
C ILE A 56 5.76 3.96 -15.16
N TRP A 57 6.86 4.70 -15.05
CA TRP A 57 7.20 5.51 -13.87
C TRP A 57 6.34 6.76 -13.69
N MET A 58 5.59 7.15 -14.71
CA MET A 58 4.62 8.23 -14.61
C MET A 58 3.30 7.77 -13.97
N ARG A 59 3.11 6.45 -13.79
CA ARG A 59 1.91 5.84 -13.21
C ARG A 59 2.08 5.64 -11.71
N THR A 60 0.96 5.55 -11.00
CA THR A 60 0.96 5.09 -9.61
C THR A 60 0.75 3.59 -9.64
N ILE A 61 1.78 2.83 -9.26
CA ILE A 61 1.79 1.38 -9.33
C ILE A 61 1.40 0.81 -7.97
N HIS A 62 0.54 -0.20 -7.93
CA HIS A 62 0.10 -0.86 -6.69
C HIS A 62 0.47 -2.34 -6.78
N PHE A 63 1.26 -2.82 -5.82
CA PHE A 63 1.68 -4.23 -5.74
C PHE A 63 1.66 -4.66 -4.27
N GLN A 64 1.51 -5.97 -4.03
CA GLN A 64 1.54 -6.53 -2.69
C GLN A 64 2.95 -7.03 -2.38
N GLU A 65 3.62 -6.42 -1.40
CA GLU A 65 5.01 -6.78 -1.02
C GLU A 65 5.15 -8.27 -0.66
N ASN A 66 4.11 -8.88 -0.07
CA ASN A 66 4.11 -10.30 0.27
C ASN A 66 4.09 -11.22 -0.96
N GLU A 67 3.42 -10.82 -2.04
CA GLU A 67 3.38 -11.58 -3.30
C GLU A 67 4.73 -11.51 -4.01
N VAL A 68 5.33 -10.32 -4.08
CA VAL A 68 6.71 -10.12 -4.59
C VAL A 68 7.73 -10.94 -3.80
N MET A 69 7.65 -10.92 -2.47
CA MET A 69 8.55 -11.71 -1.61
C MET A 69 8.37 -13.21 -1.84
N THR A 70 7.15 -13.67 -2.14
CA THR A 70 6.89 -15.07 -2.49
C THR A 70 7.62 -15.46 -3.78
N PHE A 71 7.66 -14.58 -4.78
CA PHE A 71 8.47 -14.81 -5.98
C PHE A 71 9.97 -14.82 -5.66
N PHE A 72 10.46 -13.91 -4.82
CA PHE A 72 11.89 -13.90 -4.44
C PHE A 72 12.29 -15.19 -3.75
N LEU A 73 11.47 -15.71 -2.83
CA LEU A 73 11.74 -16.98 -2.16
C LEU A 73 11.68 -18.17 -3.12
N LYS A 74 10.80 -18.15 -4.13
CA LYS A 74 10.75 -19.19 -5.16
C LYS A 74 11.99 -19.18 -6.06
N ILE A 75 12.40 -18.00 -6.52
CA ILE A 75 13.57 -17.80 -7.39
C ILE A 75 14.86 -18.12 -6.63
N ASP A 76 14.98 -17.63 -5.40
CA ASP A 76 16.16 -17.87 -4.54
C ASP A 76 16.21 -19.33 -4.02
N GLY A 77 15.06 -19.94 -3.79
CA GLY A 77 14.94 -21.33 -3.36
C GLY A 77 15.18 -22.36 -4.48
N ASP A 78 15.29 -21.92 -5.73
CA ASP A 78 15.61 -22.79 -6.87
C ASP A 78 17.11 -23.14 -6.84
N ASP A 79 17.42 -24.44 -6.80
CA ASP A 79 18.79 -24.97 -6.86
C ASP A 79 19.31 -25.08 -8.31
N GLY A 80 18.50 -24.60 -9.25
CA GLY A 80 18.74 -24.61 -10.68
C GLY A 80 18.55 -26.00 -11.29
N SER A 81 18.27 -27.05 -10.53
CA SER A 81 18.17 -28.44 -11.04
C SER A 81 17.09 -28.59 -12.11
N ASP A 82 16.06 -27.75 -12.06
CA ASP A 82 14.96 -27.70 -13.01
C ASP A 82 14.95 -26.33 -13.72
N VAL A 83 15.61 -26.28 -14.89
CA VAL A 83 15.75 -25.07 -15.70
C VAL A 83 14.38 -24.54 -16.15
N GLN A 84 13.45 -25.45 -16.46
CA GLN A 84 12.11 -25.08 -16.90
C GLN A 84 11.32 -24.42 -15.78
N ARG A 85 11.42 -24.94 -14.55
CA ARG A 85 10.77 -24.34 -13.40
C ARG A 85 11.29 -22.94 -13.08
N PHE A 86 12.61 -22.73 -13.20
CA PHE A 86 13.20 -21.41 -13.04
C PHE A 86 12.70 -20.44 -14.11
N HIS A 87 12.66 -20.90 -15.36
CA HIS A 87 12.12 -20.16 -16.50
C HIS A 87 10.65 -19.75 -16.28
N ASP A 88 9.79 -20.69 -15.90
CA ASP A 88 8.37 -20.45 -15.61
C ASP A 88 8.20 -19.44 -14.46
N THR A 89 9.00 -19.56 -13.39
CA THR A 89 8.93 -18.65 -12.24
C THR A 89 9.32 -17.22 -12.62
N ILE A 90 10.31 -17.04 -13.49
CA ILE A 90 10.70 -15.71 -14.00
C ILE A 90 9.57 -15.10 -14.84
N HIS A 91 8.94 -15.89 -15.71
CA HIS A 91 7.81 -15.41 -16.52
C HIS A 91 6.62 -15.03 -15.66
N GLU A 92 6.22 -15.88 -14.70
CA GLU A 92 5.15 -15.57 -13.74
C GLU A 92 5.44 -14.28 -12.96
N PHE A 93 6.69 -14.07 -12.55
CA PHE A 93 7.08 -12.85 -11.85
C PHE A 93 6.98 -11.60 -12.73
N PHE A 94 7.46 -11.65 -13.97
CA PHE A 94 7.36 -10.51 -14.88
C PHE A 94 5.93 -10.23 -15.32
N ASP A 95 5.12 -11.26 -15.56
CA ASP A 95 3.70 -11.09 -15.87
C ASP A 95 2.95 -10.46 -14.70
N TYR A 96 3.21 -10.91 -13.48
CA TYR A 96 2.69 -10.28 -12.27
C TYR A 96 3.03 -8.79 -12.21
N LEU A 97 4.31 -8.43 -12.45
CA LEU A 97 4.71 -7.02 -12.42
C LEU A 97 4.06 -6.22 -13.57
N LYS A 98 4.00 -6.79 -14.78
CA LYS A 98 3.38 -6.16 -15.96
C LYS A 98 1.91 -5.88 -15.73
N GLU A 99 1.14 -6.86 -15.25
CA GLU A 99 -0.28 -6.69 -14.94
C GLU A 99 -0.52 -5.50 -14.01
N ARG A 100 0.34 -5.33 -12.99
CA ARG A 100 0.26 -4.21 -12.04
C ARG A 100 0.73 -2.87 -12.60
N THR A 101 1.56 -2.87 -13.64
CA THR A 101 2.03 -1.64 -14.30
C THR A 101 1.21 -1.24 -15.54
N GLU A 102 0.55 -2.21 -16.16
CA GLU A 102 -0.21 -2.08 -17.41
C GLU A 102 -1.72 -2.04 -17.20
N GLU A 103 -2.23 -2.41 -16.00
CA GLU A 103 -3.65 -2.29 -15.64
C GLU A 103 -4.18 -0.91 -16.08
N PRO A 104 -5.09 -0.85 -17.08
CA PRO A 104 -5.64 0.40 -17.52
C PRO A 104 -6.37 1.01 -16.33
N GLN A 105 -6.10 2.28 -16.02
CA GLN A 105 -7.04 3.05 -15.22
C GLN A 105 -8.37 3.01 -15.96
N SER A 106 -9.28 2.15 -15.50
CA SER A 106 -10.61 2.03 -16.04
C SER A 106 -11.25 3.41 -15.97
N LYS A 107 -11.56 3.90 -17.18
CA LYS A 107 -12.48 4.99 -17.45
C LYS A 107 -13.74 4.81 -16.63
N ASP A 108 -14.22 5.90 -16.04
CA ASP A 108 -15.56 6.09 -15.48
C ASP A 108 -16.04 4.96 -14.54
N LEU A 109 -15.59 5.01 -13.29
CA LEU A 109 -16.21 4.21 -12.21
C LEU A 109 -17.59 4.80 -11.88
N GLU A 110 -18.62 4.07 -12.29
CA GLU A 110 -20.02 4.31 -11.92
C GLU A 110 -20.16 4.45 -10.39
N LEU A 111 -20.84 5.52 -9.96
CA LEU A 111 -21.31 5.68 -8.59
C LEU A 111 -22.20 4.49 -8.23
N GLY A 112 -21.71 3.56 -7.40
CA GLY A 112 -22.58 2.52 -6.84
C GLY A 112 -21.92 1.33 -6.17
N GLN A 113 -20.65 1.02 -6.45
CA GLN A 113 -19.95 -0.11 -5.83
C GLN A 113 -18.75 0.36 -5.02
N THR A 114 -18.75 0.11 -3.71
CA THR A 114 -17.66 0.49 -2.79
C THR A 114 -16.35 -0.07 -3.33
N THR A 115 -15.42 0.80 -3.76
CA THR A 115 -14.12 0.34 -4.27
C THR A 115 -13.40 -0.51 -3.21
N ASP A 116 -12.65 -1.54 -3.61
CA ASP A 116 -11.95 -2.45 -2.69
C ASP A 116 -11.08 -1.69 -1.66
N PHE A 117 -10.51 -0.55 -2.05
CA PHE A 117 -9.72 0.30 -1.15
C PHE A 117 -10.57 1.05 -0.12
N ASN A 118 -11.80 1.46 -0.45
CA ASN A 118 -12.70 2.06 0.54
C ASN A 118 -13.06 1.05 1.63
N LEU A 119 -13.31 -0.22 1.27
CA LEU A 119 -13.54 -1.29 2.25
C LEU A 119 -12.31 -1.54 3.13
N GLN A 120 -11.11 -1.54 2.54
CA GLN A 120 -9.87 -1.69 3.31
C GLN A 120 -9.61 -0.52 4.26
N VAL A 121 -9.87 0.72 3.83
CA VAL A 121 -9.76 1.90 4.70
C VAL A 121 -10.79 1.84 5.82
N LEU A 122 -12.04 1.43 5.54
CA LEU A 122 -13.06 1.22 6.57
C LEU A 122 -12.60 0.21 7.63
N ASP A 123 -11.94 -0.88 7.23
CA ASP A 123 -11.37 -1.84 8.18
C ASP A 123 -10.24 -1.24 9.02
N VAL A 124 -9.31 -0.49 8.43
CA VAL A 124 -8.25 0.20 9.18
C VAL A 124 -8.84 1.22 10.17
N LEU A 125 -9.87 1.98 9.79
CA LEU A 125 -10.55 2.90 10.70
C LEU A 125 -11.18 2.16 11.89
N ARG A 126 -11.74 0.97 11.67
CA ARG A 126 -12.27 0.11 12.74
C ARG A 126 -11.15 -0.37 13.68
N GLN A 127 -10.03 -0.81 13.12
CA GLN A 127 -8.87 -1.22 13.93
C GLN A 127 -8.33 -0.05 14.77
N ASN A 128 -8.25 1.16 14.21
CA ASN A 128 -7.81 2.35 14.94
C ASN A 128 -8.75 2.70 16.10
N GLN A 129 -10.06 2.51 15.94
CA GLN A 129 -11.03 2.66 17.02
C GLN A 129 -10.76 1.70 18.19
N HIS A 130 -10.38 0.46 17.91
CA HIS A 130 -9.95 -0.48 18.96
C HIS A 130 -8.68 0.01 19.67
N LYS A 131 -7.69 0.52 18.93
CA LYS A 131 -6.46 1.09 19.50
C LYS A 131 -6.74 2.31 20.38
N ILE A 132 -7.61 3.22 19.96
CA ILE A 132 -8.06 4.38 20.76
C ILE A 132 -8.69 3.92 22.08
N ARG A 133 -9.59 2.92 22.05
CA ARG A 133 -10.20 2.37 23.28
C ARG A 133 -9.17 1.76 24.21
N GLY A 134 -8.21 1.01 23.66
CA GLY A 134 -7.09 0.47 24.43
C GLY A 134 -6.29 1.58 25.10
N ARG A 135 -6.03 2.67 24.38
CA ARG A 135 -5.29 3.82 24.91
C ARG A 135 -6.07 4.59 25.99
N LYS A 136 -7.39 4.73 25.86
CA LYS A 136 -8.26 5.26 26.93
C LYS A 136 -8.12 4.45 28.22
N GLN A 137 -8.17 3.12 28.12
CA GLN A 137 -8.00 2.26 29.28
C GLN A 137 -6.60 2.39 29.89
N PHE A 138 -5.56 2.50 29.06
CA PHE A 138 -4.20 2.76 29.54
C PHE A 138 -4.14 4.04 30.38
N PHE A 139 -4.63 5.17 29.86
CA PHE A 139 -4.53 6.45 30.56
C PHE A 139 -5.33 6.44 31.86
N LYS A 140 -6.49 5.79 31.85
CA LYS A 140 -7.30 5.59 33.05
C LYS A 140 -6.53 4.83 34.13
N ASN A 141 -5.81 3.78 33.76
CA ASN A 141 -4.96 3.01 34.68
C ASN A 141 -3.77 3.83 35.21
N GLN A 142 -3.31 4.83 34.46
CA GLN A 142 -2.27 5.80 34.87
C GLN A 142 -2.84 7.01 35.65
N GLY A 143 -4.13 6.97 36.03
CA GLY A 143 -4.77 8.03 36.81
C GLY A 143 -5.30 9.21 35.99
N THR A 144 -5.28 9.13 34.65
CA THR A 144 -5.86 10.14 33.75
C THR A 144 -7.09 9.58 33.06
N ASP A 145 -8.29 9.89 33.56
CA ASP A 145 -9.53 9.45 32.90
C ASP A 145 -9.88 10.36 31.72
N LEU A 146 -9.60 9.89 30.50
CA LEU A 146 -9.89 10.63 29.28
C LEU A 146 -11.38 10.94 29.10
N ASP A 147 -12.28 10.12 29.65
CA ASP A 147 -13.72 10.35 29.54
C ASP A 147 -14.19 11.53 30.44
N GLN A 148 -13.31 12.06 31.29
CA GLN A 148 -13.53 13.28 32.08
C GLN A 148 -12.63 14.45 31.63
N HIS A 149 -11.70 14.21 30.70
CA HIS A 149 -10.73 15.20 30.27
C HIS A 149 -11.33 16.17 29.24
N ALA A 150 -11.59 17.42 29.66
CA ALA A 150 -12.34 18.40 28.87
C ALA A 150 -11.79 18.64 27.45
N ASN A 151 -10.47 18.71 27.28
CA ASN A 151 -9.86 18.90 25.95
C ASN A 151 -10.04 17.66 25.07
N PHE A 152 -9.95 16.47 25.66
CA PHE A 152 -10.13 15.23 24.92
C PHE A 152 -11.59 15.08 24.49
N LEU A 153 -12.55 15.39 25.36
CA LEU A 153 -13.98 15.33 25.03
C LEU A 153 -14.34 16.25 23.84
N LYS A 154 -13.77 17.46 23.78
CA LYS A 154 -13.95 18.36 22.62
C LYS A 154 -13.37 17.77 21.33
N LEU A 155 -12.17 17.20 21.41
CA LEU A 155 -11.54 16.54 20.26
C LEU A 155 -12.33 15.30 19.83
N GLN A 156 -12.85 14.53 20.78
CA GLN A 156 -13.65 13.34 20.51
C GLN A 156 -14.94 13.71 19.80
N GLN A 157 -15.69 14.69 20.29
CA GLN A 157 -16.91 15.15 19.65
C GLN A 157 -16.66 15.61 18.20
N HIS A 158 -15.58 16.36 17.96
CA HIS A 158 -15.23 16.79 16.61
C HIS A 158 -14.83 15.60 15.72
N GLN A 159 -14.06 14.65 16.25
CA GLN A 159 -13.66 13.46 15.51
C GLN A 159 -14.86 12.59 15.15
N ASP A 160 -15.81 12.38 16.08
CA ASP A 160 -17.00 11.56 15.84
C ASP A 160 -17.82 12.11 14.66
N GLU A 161 -17.96 13.44 14.57
CA GLU A 161 -18.61 14.11 13.44
C GLU A 161 -17.85 13.88 12.12
N VAL A 162 -16.54 14.13 12.10
CA VAL A 162 -15.70 13.98 10.90
C VAL A 162 -15.63 12.53 10.45
N GLN A 163 -15.46 11.59 11.37
CA GLN A 163 -15.38 10.17 11.10
C GLN A 163 -16.71 9.63 10.57
N GLY A 164 -17.85 10.07 11.12
CA GLY A 164 -19.16 9.71 10.60
C GLY A 164 -19.33 10.10 9.13
N LYS A 165 -19.01 11.37 8.80
CA LYS A 165 -19.03 11.88 7.43
C LYS A 165 -18.08 11.12 6.51
N TYR A 166 -16.86 10.85 6.98
CA TYR A 166 -15.84 10.18 6.17
C TYR A 166 -16.20 8.72 5.89
N ARG A 167 -16.68 7.98 6.90
CA ARG A 167 -17.19 6.61 6.70
C ARG A 167 -18.34 6.55 5.72
N GLN A 168 -19.32 7.45 5.85
CA GLN A 168 -20.41 7.53 4.89
C GLN A 168 -19.89 7.79 3.47
N ALA A 169 -18.92 8.70 3.32
CA ALA A 169 -18.34 9.01 2.02
C ALA A 169 -17.53 7.84 1.42
N LEU A 170 -16.91 7.00 2.25
CA LEU A 170 -16.25 5.76 1.80
C LEU A 170 -17.30 4.72 1.37
N GLU A 171 -18.34 4.51 2.17
CA GLU A 171 -19.42 3.56 1.90
C GLU A 171 -20.16 3.90 0.59
N THR A 172 -20.42 5.18 0.34
CA THR A 172 -21.11 5.66 -0.88
C THR A 172 -20.18 5.96 -2.06
N ASN A 173 -18.86 5.77 -1.91
CA ASN A 173 -17.83 6.19 -2.88
C ASN A 173 -17.83 7.69 -3.22
N ALA A 174 -18.40 8.54 -2.38
CA ALA A 174 -18.19 9.98 -2.50
C ALA A 174 -16.71 10.34 -2.31
N VAL A 175 -15.91 9.46 -1.68
CA VAL A 175 -14.46 9.49 -1.69
C VAL A 175 -13.92 8.21 -2.32
N LEU A 176 -12.86 8.34 -3.12
CA LEU A 176 -12.11 7.20 -3.66
C LEU A 176 -10.77 7.08 -2.94
N SER A 177 -10.67 6.08 -2.06
CA SER A 177 -9.45 5.79 -1.32
C SER A 177 -8.41 5.08 -2.18
N LYS A 178 -7.16 5.23 -1.78
CA LYS A 178 -6.00 4.58 -2.42
C LYS A 178 -5.19 3.83 -1.36
N GLU A 179 -4.24 3.00 -1.80
CA GLU A 179 -3.33 2.30 -0.89
C GLU A 179 -2.60 3.25 0.08
N THR A 180 -2.23 4.45 -0.37
CA THR A 180 -1.59 5.46 0.48
C THR A 180 -2.48 5.86 1.67
N ASP A 181 -3.80 5.90 1.48
CA ASP A 181 -4.73 6.27 2.55
C ASP A 181 -4.77 5.19 3.62
N LYS A 182 -4.79 3.91 3.20
CA LYS A 182 -4.68 2.76 4.10
C LYS A 182 -3.39 2.80 4.92
N LEU A 183 -2.25 3.10 4.29
CA LEU A 183 -0.96 3.22 4.97
C LEU A 183 -0.93 4.39 5.95
N ILE A 184 -1.41 5.57 5.55
CA ILE A 184 -1.50 6.75 6.43
C ILE A 184 -2.32 6.41 7.67
N PHE A 185 -3.51 5.83 7.51
CA PHE A 185 -4.35 5.50 8.65
C PHE A 185 -3.77 4.37 9.50
N ARG A 186 -3.08 3.39 8.91
CA ARG A 186 -2.38 2.34 9.67
C ARG A 186 -1.27 2.93 10.55
N ASN A 187 -0.42 3.79 9.97
CA ASN A 187 0.70 4.43 10.67
C ASN A 187 0.20 5.34 11.80
N ILE A 188 -0.86 6.10 11.56
CA ILE A 188 -1.52 6.90 12.60
C ILE A 188 -2.03 5.98 13.73
N GLY A 189 -2.62 4.83 13.39
CA GLY A 189 -3.06 3.84 14.36
C GLY A 189 -1.91 3.28 15.22
N GLU A 190 -0.78 2.96 14.62
CA GLU A 190 0.43 2.52 15.34
C GLU A 190 0.95 3.60 16.28
N ALA A 191 0.99 4.86 15.82
CA ALA A 191 1.37 5.99 16.65
C ALA A 191 0.42 6.17 17.85
N ILE A 192 -0.91 6.01 17.65
CA ILE A 192 -1.90 6.02 18.74
C ILE A 192 -1.58 4.96 19.80
N GLN A 193 -1.23 3.75 19.36
CA GLN A 193 -0.95 2.63 20.25
C GLN A 193 0.31 2.86 21.09
N GLN A 194 1.34 3.46 20.49
CA GLN A 194 2.64 3.75 21.11
C GLN A 194 2.67 5.05 21.94
N ALA A 195 1.62 5.88 21.90
CA ALA A 195 1.61 7.16 22.61
C ALA A 195 1.46 6.97 24.13
N ASP A 196 2.58 7.01 24.85
CA ASP A 196 2.60 6.78 26.30
C ASP A 196 2.30 8.01 27.16
N GLU A 197 2.38 9.18 26.55
CA GLU A 197 2.11 10.46 27.19
C GLU A 197 0.84 11.10 26.61
N LEU A 198 0.15 11.90 27.44
CA LEU A 198 -1.13 12.51 27.09
C LEU A 198 -0.99 13.47 25.90
N ASP A 199 -0.03 14.40 25.94
CA ASP A 199 0.09 15.43 24.90
C ASP A 199 0.42 14.85 23.51
N PRO A 200 1.39 13.91 23.36
CA PRO A 200 1.59 13.20 22.10
C PRO A 200 0.34 12.46 21.62
N PHE A 201 -0.40 11.81 22.53
CA PHE A 201 -1.65 11.14 22.16
C PHE A 201 -2.70 12.13 21.63
N LEU A 202 -2.90 13.28 22.29
CA LEU A 202 -3.85 14.31 21.85
C LEU A 202 -3.45 14.90 20.49
N PHE A 203 -2.15 15.09 20.26
CA PHE A 203 -1.63 15.54 18.96
C PHE A 203 -1.95 14.52 17.86
N ILE A 204 -1.60 13.24 18.05
CA ILE A 204 -1.85 12.18 17.07
C ILE A 204 -3.36 12.01 16.82
N TYR A 205 -4.19 12.10 17.86
CA TYR A 205 -5.65 12.04 17.74
C TYR A 205 -6.19 13.18 16.87
N THR A 206 -5.62 14.39 17.02
CA THR A 206 -5.96 15.54 16.18
C THR A 206 -5.51 15.34 14.74
N THR A 207 -4.30 14.80 14.51
CA THR A 207 -3.79 14.45 13.18
C THR A 207 -4.68 13.42 12.50
N PHE A 208 -5.18 12.42 13.24
CA PHE A 208 -6.11 11.43 12.72
C PHE A 208 -7.41 12.07 12.20
N THR A 209 -7.99 12.98 12.99
CA THR A 209 -9.17 13.75 12.60
C THR A 209 -8.91 14.62 11.36
N ALA A 210 -7.77 15.30 11.32
CA ALA A 210 -7.39 16.13 10.17
C ALA A 210 -7.20 15.30 8.89
N ALA A 211 -6.58 14.12 8.99
CA ALA A 211 -6.40 13.21 7.87
C ALA A 211 -7.74 12.78 7.25
N MET A 212 -8.75 12.45 8.07
CA MET A 212 -10.10 12.15 7.59
C MET A 212 -10.77 13.38 6.96
N LYS A 213 -10.67 14.54 7.62
CA LYS A 213 -11.29 15.79 7.15
C LYS A 213 -10.75 16.23 5.79
N ASN A 214 -9.45 16.14 5.56
CA ASN A 214 -8.81 16.53 4.31
C ASN A 214 -9.20 15.66 3.11
N LYS A 215 -9.81 14.50 3.37
CA LYS A 215 -10.31 13.58 2.35
C LYS A 215 -11.78 13.78 2.01
N LEU A 216 -12.53 14.50 2.85
CA LEU A 216 -13.93 14.77 2.58
C LEU A 216 -14.07 15.71 1.36
N PRO A 217 -15.09 15.51 0.52
CA PRO A 217 -15.40 16.45 -0.56
C PRO A 217 -15.71 17.83 0.03
N VAL A 218 -15.19 18.88 -0.60
CA VAL A 218 -15.58 20.25 -0.26
C VAL A 218 -17.04 20.44 -0.70
N PRO A 219 -17.93 21.02 0.13
CA PRO A 219 -19.27 21.36 -0.31
C PRO A 219 -19.19 22.20 -1.59
N ALA A 220 -19.90 21.79 -2.65
CA ALA A 220 -19.99 22.61 -3.86
C ALA A 220 -20.62 23.97 -3.49
N ASP A 221 -20.03 25.07 -3.98
CA ASP A 221 -20.63 26.39 -3.82
C ASP A 221 -22.06 26.36 -4.38
N PRO A 222 -23.04 26.99 -3.69
CA PRO A 222 -24.37 27.10 -4.24
C PRO A 222 -24.31 27.79 -5.61
N PRO A 223 -25.09 27.34 -6.60
CA PRO A 223 -25.09 27.95 -7.91
C PRO A 223 -25.37 29.44 -7.75
N VAL A 224 -24.46 30.27 -8.28
CA VAL A 224 -24.68 31.71 -8.39
C VAL A 224 -25.85 31.89 -9.34
N THR A 225 -27.03 32.15 -8.79
CA THR A 225 -28.21 32.49 -9.57
C THR A 225 -27.95 33.82 -10.29
N PRO A 226 -28.12 33.90 -11.62
CA PRO A 226 -27.95 35.14 -12.38
C PRO A 226 -29.03 36.18 -12.04
#